data_AF-A0AAW2Y8V8-F1
#
_entry.id   AF-A0AAW2Y8V8-F1
#
_cell.length_a   1.000
_cell.length_b   1.000
_cell.length_c   1.000
_cell.angle_alpha   90.00
_cell.angle_beta   90.00
_cell.angle_gamma   90.00
#
_symmetry.space_group_name_H-M   'P 1'
#
loop_
_entity.id
_entity.type
_entity.pdbx_description
1 polymer ?
#
loop_
_entity_poly.entity_id
_entity_poly.type
_entity_poly.pdbx_seq_one_letter_code
_entity_poly.pdbx_strand_id
1 'polypeptide(L)'
;MIISNIPFNVLRSEEFIAACAKIAEHGPGYVPPSSETARTKILAKLKEEVNEKTVEYISQFISSGIEEIGPSNVVQFVTDNASNYIAAGYMIEQKYPHIVKTSCAAYCLDLILEDIDEVPLVKSTLENARKIVKFKYKYQQVLDLMRSHTDGRELKRP
;
A
#
# COMPACT_ATOMS: atom_id res chain seq x y z
N MET A 1 -16.29 1.92 1.59
CA MET A 1 -15.46 1.72 0.38
C MET A 1 -14.37 0.68 0.57
N ILE A 2 -13.56 0.70 1.63
CA ILE A 2 -12.53 -0.33 1.85
C ILE A 2 -13.13 -1.65 2.39
N ILE A 3 -14.19 -1.58 3.21
CA ILE A 3 -14.83 -2.77 3.82
C ILE A 3 -15.81 -3.47 2.86
N SER A 4 -16.25 -2.78 1.80
CA SER A 4 -17.33 -3.24 0.91
C SER A 4 -16.86 -3.50 -0.52
N ASN A 5 -15.57 -3.36 -0.81
CA ASN A 5 -14.97 -3.44 -2.15
C ASN A 5 -15.71 -2.59 -3.21
N ILE A 6 -16.23 -1.42 -2.82
CA ILE A 6 -16.97 -0.53 -3.71
C ILE A 6 -15.98 0.39 -4.41
N PRO A 7 -15.93 0.39 -5.76
CA PRO A 7 -14.99 1.21 -6.52
C PRO A 7 -15.35 2.71 -6.53
N PHE A 8 -14.35 3.59 -6.61
CA PHE A 8 -14.53 5.06 -6.63
C PHE A 8 -15.35 5.57 -7.82
N ASN A 9 -15.48 4.78 -8.89
CA ASN A 9 -16.29 5.14 -10.06
C ASN A 9 -17.80 5.14 -9.75
N VAL A 10 -18.26 4.51 -8.66
CA VAL A 10 -19.66 4.57 -8.22
C VAL A 10 -20.11 6.01 -7.97
N LEU A 11 -19.20 6.90 -7.56
CA LEU A 11 -19.48 8.32 -7.39
C LEU A 11 -19.77 9.06 -8.72
N ARG A 12 -19.62 8.40 -9.87
CA ARG A 12 -20.00 8.92 -11.19
C ARG A 12 -21.31 8.32 -11.71
N SER A 13 -21.88 7.33 -11.02
CA SER A 13 -23.15 6.72 -11.42
C SER A 13 -24.29 7.73 -11.24
N GLU A 14 -25.14 7.84 -12.26
CA GLU A 14 -26.32 8.71 -12.21
C GLU A 14 -27.30 8.27 -11.12
N GLU A 15 -27.42 6.95 -10.91
CA GLU A 15 -28.26 6.36 -9.87
C GLU A 15 -27.76 6.74 -8.47
N PHE A 16 -26.45 6.70 -8.25
CA PHE A 16 -25.85 7.11 -6.99
C PHE A 16 -26.06 8.60 -6.72
N ILE A 17 -25.87 9.45 -7.74
CA ILE A 17 -26.08 10.90 -7.64
C ILE A 17 -27.56 11.21 -7.35
N ALA A 18 -28.48 10.56 -8.06
CA ALA A 18 -29.92 10.72 -7.87
C ALA A 18 -30.36 10.25 -6.47
N ALA A 19 -29.80 9.15 -5.98
CA ALA A 19 -30.04 8.68 -4.61
C ALA A 19 -29.56 9.70 -3.57
N CYS A 20 -28.34 10.22 -3.72
CA CYS A 20 -27.83 11.28 -2.84
C CYS A 20 -28.69 12.55 -2.88
N ALA A 21 -29.16 12.95 -4.06
CA ALA A 21 -30.05 14.12 -4.22
C ALA A 21 -31.38 13.92 -3.47
N LYS A 22 -32.02 12.76 -3.60
CA LYS A 22 -33.26 12.44 -2.86
C LYS A 22 -33.07 12.38 -1.35
N ILE A 23 -31.92 11.87 -0.89
CA ILE A 23 -31.57 11.89 0.54
C ILE A 23 -31.38 13.33 1.03
N ALA A 24 -30.72 14.17 0.22
CA ALA A 24 -30.47 15.57 0.55
C ALA A 24 -31.76 16.39 0.72
N GLU A 25 -32.85 16.01 0.04
CA GLU A 25 -34.18 16.62 0.20
C GLU A 25 -34.77 16.43 1.62
N HIS A 26 -34.34 15.38 2.34
CA HIS A 26 -34.94 14.99 3.63
C HIS A 26 -33.98 15.22 4.83
N GLY A 27 -33.08 16.21 4.75
CA GLY A 27 -32.12 16.49 5.81
C GLY A 27 -31.34 17.79 5.59
N PRO A 28 -30.19 18.01 6.27
CA PRO A 28 -29.39 19.23 6.16
C PRO A 28 -28.70 19.43 4.79
N GLY A 29 -29.05 18.60 3.78
CA GLY A 29 -28.41 18.55 2.48
C GLY A 29 -27.09 17.79 2.52
N TYR A 30 -26.97 16.72 1.71
CA TYR A 30 -25.71 16.03 1.48
C TYR A 30 -25.33 16.12 0.00
N VAL A 31 -24.15 16.65 -0.29
CA VAL A 31 -23.59 16.68 -1.64
C VAL A 31 -22.44 15.68 -1.68
N PRO A 32 -22.52 14.60 -2.48
CA PRO A 32 -21.46 13.61 -2.55
C PRO A 32 -20.19 14.23 -3.17
N PRO A 33 -18.99 13.87 -2.68
CA PRO A 33 -17.75 14.29 -3.31
C PRO A 33 -17.64 13.69 -4.71
N SER A 34 -16.92 14.38 -5.61
CA SER A 34 -16.58 13.80 -6.90
C SER A 34 -15.69 12.57 -6.72
N SER A 35 -15.75 11.65 -7.69
CA SER A 35 -14.88 10.47 -7.74
C SER A 35 -13.39 10.82 -7.58
N GLU A 36 -12.94 11.93 -8.19
CA GLU A 36 -11.55 12.36 -8.08
C GLU A 36 -11.21 12.91 -6.69
N THR A 37 -12.10 13.71 -6.10
CA THR A 37 -11.94 14.23 -4.74
C THR A 37 -11.89 13.10 -3.71
N ALA A 38 -12.74 12.08 -3.88
CA ALA A 38 -12.74 10.91 -3.02
C ALA A 38 -11.45 10.09 -3.16
N ARG A 39 -11.00 9.86 -4.39
CA ARG A 39 -9.80 9.07 -4.70
C ARG A 39 -8.50 9.74 -4.25
N THR A 40 -8.43 11.05 -4.34
CA THR A 40 -7.18 11.80 -4.08
C THR A 40 -7.17 12.37 -2.67
N LYS A 41 -8.00 13.37 -2.41
CA LYS A 41 -7.98 14.15 -1.17
C LYS A 41 -8.49 13.37 0.03
N ILE A 42 -9.68 12.76 -0.09
CA ILE A 42 -10.30 12.04 1.03
C ILE A 42 -9.47 10.78 1.34
N LEU A 43 -9.05 10.03 0.32
CA LEU A 43 -8.20 8.85 0.53
C LEU A 43 -6.84 9.22 1.15
N ALA A 44 -6.19 10.29 0.69
CA ALA A 44 -4.92 10.74 1.27
C ALA A 44 -5.08 11.13 2.75
N LYS A 45 -6.12 11.92 3.08
CA LYS A 45 -6.41 12.31 4.46
C LYS A 45 -6.74 11.11 5.35
N LEU A 46 -7.57 10.19 4.87
CA LEU A 46 -7.86 8.94 5.57
C LEU A 46 -6.59 8.10 5.77
N LYS A 47 -5.70 8.08 4.78
CA LYS A 47 -4.41 7.38 4.89
C LYS A 47 -3.54 8.01 5.97
N GLU A 48 -3.49 9.34 6.08
CA GLU A 48 -2.77 10.06 7.15
C GLU A 48 -3.39 9.80 8.54
N GLU A 49 -4.71 9.92 8.69
CA GLU A 49 -5.41 9.65 9.95
C GLU A 49 -5.26 8.19 10.39
N VAL A 50 -5.25 7.24 9.44
CA VAL A 50 -4.92 5.84 9.72
C VAL A 50 -3.45 5.75 10.16
N ASN A 51 -2.52 6.41 9.47
CA ASN A 51 -1.09 6.35 9.75
C ASN A 51 -0.72 6.86 11.16
N GLU A 52 -1.36 7.93 11.65
CA GLU A 52 -1.20 8.39 13.05
C GLU A 52 -1.77 7.37 14.05
N LYS A 53 -2.94 6.79 13.77
CA LYS A 53 -3.53 5.71 14.59
C LYS A 53 -2.78 4.37 14.46
N THR A 54 -1.70 4.31 13.67
CA THR A 54 -0.99 3.07 13.35
C THR A 54 0.13 2.77 14.33
N VAL A 55 0.77 3.75 15.00
CA VAL A 55 1.90 3.47 15.91
C VAL A 55 1.45 2.70 17.14
N GLU A 56 0.38 3.15 17.81
CA GLU A 56 -0.21 2.45 18.95
C GLU A 56 -0.77 1.11 18.52
N TYR A 57 -1.42 1.05 17.35
CA TYR A 57 -1.95 -0.20 16.81
C TYR A 57 -0.86 -1.22 16.51
N ILE A 58 0.23 -0.83 15.83
CA ILE A 58 1.40 -1.69 15.57
C ILE A 58 1.99 -2.14 16.90
N SER A 59 2.15 -1.23 17.87
CA SER A 59 2.70 -1.56 19.18
C SER A 59 1.83 -2.55 19.93
N GLN A 60 0.50 -2.39 19.87
CA GLN A 60 -0.44 -3.34 20.46
C GLN A 60 -0.42 -4.69 19.74
N PHE A 61 -0.36 -4.70 18.41
CA PHE A 61 -0.27 -5.92 17.62
C PHE A 61 1.01 -6.72 17.95
N ILE A 62 2.16 -6.05 17.96
CA ILE A 62 3.44 -6.68 18.33
C ILE A 62 3.40 -7.16 19.78
N SER A 63 2.91 -6.32 20.70
CA SER A 63 2.75 -6.70 22.11
C SER A 63 1.88 -7.95 22.27
N SER A 64 0.76 -8.03 21.55
CA SER A 64 -0.12 -9.20 21.60
C SER A 64 0.61 -10.49 21.22
N GLY A 65 1.42 -10.45 20.15
CA GLY A 65 2.23 -11.59 19.76
C GLY A 65 3.32 -11.96 20.78
N ILE A 66 3.96 -10.96 21.40
CA ILE A 66 4.96 -11.18 22.46
C ILE A 66 4.30 -11.83 23.69
N GLU A 67 3.13 -11.34 24.12
CA GLU A 67 2.41 -11.89 25.27
C GLU A 67 1.91 -13.32 25.00
N GLU A 68 1.44 -13.61 23.78
CA GLU A 68 1.00 -14.95 23.37
C GLU A 68 2.14 -15.97 23.42
N ILE A 69 3.34 -15.60 22.96
CA ILE A 69 4.54 -16.45 22.98
C ILE A 69 5.14 -16.52 24.40
N GLY A 70 4.90 -15.50 25.22
CA GLY A 70 5.54 -15.27 26.50
C GLY A 70 6.79 -14.38 26.33
N PRO A 71 6.86 -13.22 27.01
CA PRO A 71 7.96 -12.26 26.81
C PRO A 71 9.36 -12.84 27.01
N SER A 72 9.53 -13.79 27.93
CA SER A 72 10.82 -14.45 28.20
C SER A 72 11.31 -15.35 27.06
N ASN A 73 10.42 -15.75 26.15
CA ASN A 73 10.71 -16.61 25.00
C ASN A 73 11.02 -15.80 23.73
N VAL A 74 10.93 -14.48 23.79
CA VAL A 74 11.19 -13.58 22.67
C VAL A 74 12.48 -12.82 22.95
N VAL A 75 13.41 -12.84 21.99
CA VAL A 75 14.69 -12.10 22.07
C VAL A 75 14.76 -10.96 21.06
N GLN A 76 13.98 -11.04 19.99
CA GLN A 76 14.10 -10.13 18.86
C GLN A 76 12.80 -10.10 18.05
N PHE A 77 12.49 -8.95 17.46
CA PHE A 77 11.49 -8.83 16.41
C PHE A 77 12.07 -8.08 15.21
N VAL A 78 11.56 -8.42 14.03
CA VAL A 78 12.03 -7.91 12.74
C VAL A 78 10.89 -7.16 12.07
N THR A 79 11.06 -5.86 11.83
CA THR A 79 10.08 -5.02 11.12
C THR A 79 10.77 -4.17 10.06
N ASP A 80 10.01 -3.62 9.12
CA ASP A 80 10.57 -2.63 8.19
C ASP A 80 11.00 -1.35 8.94
N ASN A 81 11.68 -0.46 8.22
CA ASN A 81 12.19 0.79 8.79
C ASN A 81 11.31 2.00 8.43
N ALA A 82 10.04 1.80 8.08
CA ALA A 82 9.12 2.92 7.94
C ALA A 82 8.91 3.61 9.29
N SER A 83 8.59 4.90 9.24
CA SER A 83 8.58 5.78 10.43
C SER A 83 7.67 5.29 11.55
N ASN A 84 6.51 4.73 11.21
CA ASN A 84 5.55 4.16 12.15
C ASN A 84 6.08 2.89 12.84
N TYR A 85 6.78 2.00 12.14
CA TYR A 85 7.40 0.80 12.73
C TYR A 85 8.64 1.12 13.57
N ILE A 86 9.38 2.19 13.22
CA ILE A 86 10.44 2.71 14.09
C ILE A 86 9.82 3.21 15.40
N ALA A 87 8.80 4.07 15.33
CA ALA A 87 8.15 4.62 16.52
C ALA A 87 7.54 3.53 17.40
N ALA A 88 6.84 2.57 16.80
CA ALA A 88 6.28 1.42 17.52
C ALA A 88 7.38 0.53 18.12
N GLY A 89 8.49 0.36 17.40
CA GLY A 89 9.65 -0.36 17.91
C GLY A 89 10.18 0.24 19.22
N TYR A 90 10.30 1.56 19.31
CA TYR A 90 10.69 2.22 20.55
C TYR A 90 9.71 1.98 21.70
N MET A 91 8.40 1.94 21.43
CA MET A 91 7.41 1.60 22.47
C MET A 91 7.56 0.16 22.97
N ILE A 92 7.87 -0.78 22.07
CA ILE A 92 8.12 -2.18 22.41
C ILE A 92 9.42 -2.33 23.21
N GLU A 93 10.50 -1.67 22.81
CA GLU A 93 11.80 -1.72 23.52
C GLU A 93 11.70 -1.11 24.92
N GLN A 94 10.86 -0.08 25.12
CA GLN A 94 10.57 0.44 26.47
C GLN A 94 9.77 -0.55 27.32
N LYS A 95 8.81 -1.24 26.71
CA LYS A 95 7.95 -2.20 27.41
C LYS A 95 8.66 -3.52 27.74
N TYR A 96 9.55 -3.97 26.86
CA TYR A 96 10.31 -5.21 26.99
C TYR A 96 11.81 -4.95 26.72
N PRO A 97 12.56 -4.43 27.71
CA PRO A 97 13.95 -3.99 27.50
C PRO A 97 14.94 -5.07 27.05
N HIS A 98 14.60 -6.36 27.18
CA HIS A 98 15.43 -7.49 26.74
C HIS A 98 15.17 -7.90 25.28
N ILE A 99 14.13 -7.37 24.64
CA ILE A 99 13.75 -7.68 23.26
C ILE A 99 14.31 -6.61 22.33
N VAL A 100 15.06 -7.03 21.31
CA VAL A 100 15.71 -6.12 20.37
C VAL A 100 14.90 -5.95 19.08
N LYS A 101 14.71 -4.72 18.60
CA LYS A 101 14.23 -4.46 17.24
C LYS A 101 15.38 -4.56 16.24
N THR A 102 15.13 -5.21 15.10
CA THR A 102 16.04 -5.13 13.94
C THR A 102 15.29 -4.85 12.64
N SER A 103 15.97 -4.18 11.71
CA SER A 103 15.41 -3.89 10.40
C SER A 103 15.28 -5.15 9.53
N CYS A 104 14.21 -5.23 8.77
CA CYS A 104 13.98 -6.30 7.81
C CYS A 104 15.01 -6.26 6.68
N ALA A 105 15.71 -7.39 6.47
CA ALA A 105 16.69 -7.52 5.39
C ALA A 105 16.07 -7.31 4.00
N ALA A 106 14.83 -7.75 3.78
CA ALA A 106 14.13 -7.53 2.52
C ALA A 106 13.88 -6.04 2.26
N TYR A 107 13.54 -5.28 3.31
CA TYR A 107 13.39 -3.83 3.21
C TYR A 107 14.73 -3.13 2.92
N CYS A 108 15.82 -3.56 3.55
CA CYS A 108 17.15 -3.04 3.24
C CYS A 108 17.55 -3.31 1.78
N LEU A 109 17.22 -4.50 1.25
CA LEU A 109 17.46 -4.83 -0.15
C LEU A 109 16.61 -3.95 -1.09
N ASP A 110 15.36 -3.69 -0.74
CA ASP A 110 14.47 -2.80 -1.50
C ASP A 110 15.05 -1.40 -1.62
N LEU A 111 15.52 -0.80 -0.52
CA LEU A 111 16.18 0.51 -0.53
C LEU A 111 17.45 0.54 -1.39
N ILE A 112 18.28 -0.50 -1.31
CA ILE A 112 19.48 -0.61 -2.16
C ILE A 112 19.07 -0.68 -3.65
N LEU A 113 17.99 -1.39 -3.96
CA LEU A 113 17.49 -1.48 -5.33
C LEU A 113 16.86 -0.16 -5.81
N GLU A 114 16.20 0.60 -4.95
CA GLU A 114 15.73 1.96 -5.25
C GLU A 114 16.90 2.90 -5.58
N ASP A 115 17.97 2.87 -4.80
CA ASP A 115 19.19 3.65 -5.08
C ASP A 115 19.82 3.25 -6.42
N ILE A 116 19.78 1.96 -6.76
CA ILE A 116 20.24 1.45 -8.06
C ILE A 116 19.31 1.90 -9.21
N ASP A 117 17.99 1.97 -9.01
CA ASP A 117 17.03 2.49 -10.01
C ASP A 117 17.36 3.94 -10.38
N GLU A 118 17.90 4.73 -9.44
CA GLU A 118 18.26 6.13 -9.68
C GLU A 118 19.56 6.33 -10.48
N VAL A 119 20.38 5.29 -10.69
CA VAL A 119 21.58 5.37 -11.54
C VAL A 119 21.16 5.69 -12.99
N PRO A 120 21.65 6.76 -13.65
CA PRO A 120 21.11 7.25 -14.92
C PRO A 120 20.97 6.20 -16.03
N LEU A 121 21.96 5.31 -16.15
CA LEU A 121 21.93 4.21 -17.10
C LEU A 121 20.83 3.19 -16.75
N VAL A 122 20.70 2.83 -15.47
CA VAL A 122 19.69 1.89 -14.98
C VAL A 122 18.30 2.50 -15.12
N LYS A 123 18.12 3.74 -14.67
CA LYS A 123 16.87 4.51 -14.77
C LYS A 123 16.34 4.55 -16.20
N SER A 124 17.17 4.99 -17.15
CA SER A 124 16.78 5.10 -18.56
C SER A 124 16.47 3.72 -19.19
N THR A 125 17.21 2.68 -18.80
CA THR A 125 16.95 1.30 -19.22
C THR A 125 15.61 0.80 -18.67
N LEU A 126 15.34 1.01 -17.38
CA LEU A 126 14.09 0.62 -16.73
C LEU A 126 12.89 1.38 -17.26
N GLU A 127 13.01 2.67 -17.57
CA GLU A 127 11.97 3.44 -18.22
C GLU A 127 11.59 2.87 -19.59
N ASN A 128 12.59 2.48 -20.41
CA ASN A 128 12.35 1.85 -21.70
C ASN A 128 11.74 0.45 -21.55
N ALA A 129 12.22 -0.35 -20.60
CA ALA A 129 11.63 -1.65 -20.28
C ALA A 129 10.16 -1.51 -19.85
N ARG A 130 9.84 -0.53 -18.97
CA ARG A 130 8.46 -0.22 -18.53
C ARG A 130 7.57 0.16 -19.73
N LYS A 131 8.08 0.92 -20.72
CA LYS A 131 7.34 1.24 -21.96
C LYS A 131 7.02 -0.01 -22.78
N ILE A 132 7.99 -0.91 -22.94
CA ILE A 132 7.80 -2.18 -23.69
C ILE A 132 6.78 -3.07 -22.97
N VAL A 133 6.91 -3.25 -21.66
CA VAL A 133 5.97 -4.04 -20.85
C VAL A 133 4.55 -3.46 -20.96
N LYS A 134 4.39 -2.13 -20.83
CA LYS A 134 3.10 -1.46 -21.02
C LYS A 134 2.53 -1.66 -22.42
N PHE A 135 3.34 -1.51 -23.46
CA PHE A 135 2.92 -1.70 -24.86
C PHE A 135 2.44 -3.14 -25.10
N LYS A 136 3.24 -4.13 -24.70
CA LYS A 136 2.90 -5.56 -24.80
C LYS A 136 1.56 -5.86 -24.15
N TYR A 137 1.39 -5.50 -22.87
CA TYR A 137 0.16 -5.83 -22.13
C TYR A 137 -1.05 -4.98 -22.55
N LYS A 138 -0.85 -3.90 -23.31
CA LYS A 138 -1.94 -3.11 -23.89
C LYS A 138 -2.54 -3.77 -25.14
N TYR A 139 -1.74 -4.47 -25.94
CA TYR A 139 -2.18 -5.03 -27.22
C TYR A 139 -2.14 -6.56 -27.21
N GLN A 140 -3.32 -7.19 -27.15
CA GLN A 140 -3.47 -8.64 -27.04
C GLN A 140 -2.71 -9.41 -28.14
N GLN A 141 -2.75 -8.93 -29.38
CA GLN A 141 -2.02 -9.54 -30.50
C GLN A 141 -0.51 -9.60 -30.26
N VAL A 142 0.07 -8.56 -29.65
CA VAL A 142 1.51 -8.50 -29.32
C VAL A 142 1.82 -9.45 -28.16
N LEU A 143 0.93 -9.54 -27.17
CA LEU A 143 1.06 -10.49 -26.06
C LEU A 143 1.01 -11.94 -26.55
N ASP A 144 0.08 -12.28 -27.44
CA ASP A 144 -0.08 -13.62 -28.00
C ASP A 144 1.11 -14.00 -28.87
N LEU A 145 1.61 -13.04 -29.68
CA LEU A 145 2.84 -13.22 -30.46
C LEU A 145 4.06 -13.46 -29.56
N MET A 146 4.18 -12.75 -28.44
CA MET A 146 5.28 -12.98 -27.50
C MET A 146 5.17 -14.37 -26.87
N ARG A 147 3.98 -14.78 -26.44
CA ARG A 147 3.74 -16.09 -25.82
C ARG A 147 4.08 -17.24 -26.77
N SER A 148 3.78 -17.11 -28.06
CA SER A 148 4.12 -18.12 -29.07
C SER A 148 5.63 -18.30 -29.28
N HIS A 149 6.44 -17.29 -28.93
CA HIS A 149 7.90 -17.31 -29.07
C HIS A 149 8.66 -17.47 -27.74
N THR A 150 7.95 -17.57 -26.61
CA THR A 150 8.55 -17.61 -25.27
C THR A 150 8.09 -18.80 -24.44
N ASP A 151 7.43 -19.78 -25.05
CA ASP A 151 6.78 -20.92 -24.38
C ASP A 151 5.78 -20.46 -23.31
N GLY A 152 5.04 -19.39 -23.61
CA GLY A 152 4.07 -18.80 -22.69
C GLY A 152 4.68 -18.05 -21.51
N ARG A 153 6.01 -17.87 -21.43
CA ARG A 153 6.65 -17.12 -20.33
C ARG A 153 6.19 -15.67 -20.33
N GLU A 154 5.92 -15.15 -19.15
CA GLU A 154 5.55 -13.75 -18.97
C GLU A 154 6.69 -12.92 -18.39
N LEU A 155 6.75 -11.64 -18.79
CA LEU A 155 7.58 -10.67 -18.11
C LEU A 155 6.86 -10.31 -16.82
N LYS A 156 7.47 -10.57 -15.66
CA LYS A 156 6.90 -10.17 -14.39
C LYS A 156 6.63 -8.67 -14.42
N ARG A 157 5.43 -8.26 -14.01
CA ARG A 157 5.15 -6.84 -13.77
C ARG A 157 6.14 -6.35 -12.70
N PRO A 158 6.79 -5.19 -12.91
CA PRO A 158 7.37 -4.45 -11.80
C PRO A 158 6.28 -4.15 -10.77
#